data_AF-A0A9X3XDS0-F1
#
_entry.id   AF-A0A9X3XDS0-F1
#
_cell.length_a   1.000
_cell.length_b   1.000
_cell.length_c   1.000
_cell.angle_alpha   90.00
_cell.angle_beta   90.00
_cell.angle_gamma   90.00
#
_symmetry.space_group_name_H-M   'P 1'
#
loop_
_entity.id
_entity.type
_entity.pdbx_description
1 polymer ?
#
loop_
_entity_poly.entity_id
_entity_poly.type
_entity_poly.pdbx_seq_one_letter_code
_entity_poly.pdbx_strand_id
1 'polypeptide(L)'
;MQRWFFGLVFLVFPGCAATAPAEAGPKTSGRAPILVQPVQATAPKPAPSPAPVATNEPAADPDADDEEGPDDDEAEAAEEAAEAEGPAPTPPPAPKLPSPLLALSVTQLEARYRSDPASVGPLSLGATNAGALVNGVQMPKSEKWLVADPSCAWGTQETVDAIARSIEKVAAEHPGAPPLAIGHISSRKGGHLSPHRSHQSGRDVDLGYYHNPPKTHFVRATEANLDLERTLALVKTIVSDTDVELVLIDTSVQRLLVAHALRKGEDEAWLDQVFQVRGKHPRPVVRHARGHGNHLHVRFVSPVAQELGRRAGAFLRREKVAPPHVADSVVMHKARSGDTLQILARRYGTTVEAIQGANGLKTIDIKMGRTYRIPVPKPPAPSKAPAVSKRRVAPPPRTTAHGR
;
A
#
# COMPACT_ATOMS: atom_id res chain seq x y z
N MET A 1 57.36 42.80 -3.55
CA MET A 1 57.72 43.18 -4.93
C MET A 1 57.52 41.93 -5.79
N GLN A 2 56.79 41.87 -6.90
CA GLN A 2 56.15 42.89 -7.73
C GLN A 2 55.08 42.18 -8.57
N ARG A 3 53.92 42.82 -8.69
CA ARG A 3 52.76 42.42 -9.51
C ARG A 3 53.07 42.57 -11.00
N TRP A 4 52.40 41.81 -11.85
CA TRP A 4 52.16 42.14 -13.25
C TRP A 4 50.65 42.04 -13.57
N PHE A 5 50.06 43.19 -13.89
CA PHE A 5 48.87 43.39 -14.74
C PHE A 5 49.34 43.31 -16.23
N PHE A 6 48.57 43.29 -17.32
CA PHE A 6 47.21 43.70 -17.72
C PHE A 6 46.90 43.01 -19.08
N GLY A 7 45.63 42.87 -19.47
CA GLY A 7 45.28 42.53 -20.86
C GLY A 7 43.78 42.27 -21.08
N LEU A 8 43.02 43.35 -21.24
CA LEU A 8 41.57 43.39 -21.48
C LEU A 8 41.28 43.39 -22.99
N VAL A 9 40.27 42.65 -23.45
CA VAL A 9 39.62 42.88 -24.77
C VAL A 9 38.10 42.97 -24.54
N PHE A 10 37.54 44.11 -24.95
CA PHE A 10 36.11 44.42 -24.98
C PHE A 10 35.47 43.82 -26.24
N LEU A 11 34.23 43.35 -26.14
CA LEU A 11 33.32 43.23 -27.28
C LEU A 11 31.91 43.64 -26.85
N VAL A 12 31.44 44.71 -27.46
CA VAL A 12 30.11 45.34 -27.32
C VAL A 12 29.21 44.80 -28.42
N PHE A 13 27.95 44.48 -28.11
CA PHE A 13 26.85 44.51 -29.09
C PHE A 13 25.55 45.02 -28.42
N PRO A 14 24.66 45.69 -29.20
CA PRO A 14 23.66 46.63 -28.71
C PRO A 14 22.29 45.99 -28.44
N GLY A 15 21.48 46.69 -27.64
CA GLY A 15 20.10 46.32 -27.35
C GLY A 15 19.08 46.73 -28.41
N CYS A 16 17.88 46.17 -28.29
CA CYS A 16 16.64 46.70 -28.84
C CYS A 16 15.54 46.57 -27.78
N ALA A 17 14.92 47.70 -27.46
CA ALA A 17 13.79 47.85 -26.56
C ALA A 17 12.46 47.68 -27.32
N ALA A 18 11.43 47.18 -26.65
CA ALA A 18 10.05 47.18 -27.11
C ALA A 18 9.20 48.11 -26.23
N THR A 19 8.49 49.01 -26.87
CA THR A 19 7.51 49.96 -26.34
C THR A 19 6.10 49.47 -26.63
N ALA A 20 5.18 49.64 -25.67
CA ALA A 20 3.76 49.93 -25.93
C ALA A 20 3.09 50.54 -24.67
N PRO A 21 2.04 51.37 -24.82
CA PRO A 21 1.68 52.41 -23.85
C PRO A 21 0.39 52.13 -23.06
N ALA A 22 0.14 52.99 -22.07
CA ALA A 22 -1.02 53.04 -21.19
C ALA A 22 -2.06 54.08 -21.66
N GLU A 23 -3.35 53.86 -21.34
CA GLU A 23 -4.39 54.90 -21.25
C GLU A 23 -5.31 54.73 -20.02
N ALA A 24 -5.98 55.83 -19.67
CA ALA A 24 -6.46 56.29 -18.36
C ALA A 24 -7.81 55.75 -17.79
N GLY A 25 -7.82 55.58 -16.45
CA GLY A 25 -8.82 56.10 -15.46
C GLY A 25 -10.23 55.45 -15.31
N PRO A 26 -11.00 55.68 -14.21
CA PRO A 26 -10.74 56.44 -12.97
C PRO A 26 -11.13 55.78 -11.60
N LYS A 27 -10.56 56.34 -10.50
CA LYS A 27 -10.97 56.51 -9.07
C LYS A 27 -11.89 55.45 -8.37
N THR A 28 -11.58 54.92 -7.16
CA THR A 28 -11.76 55.58 -5.84
C THR A 28 -11.28 54.74 -4.62
N SER A 29 -10.97 55.47 -3.53
CA SER A 29 -10.89 55.14 -2.08
C SER A 29 -9.95 54.05 -1.51
N GLY A 30 -8.79 54.49 -1.02
CA GLY A 30 -8.48 54.58 0.43
C GLY A 30 -8.04 53.33 1.20
N ARG A 31 -6.73 53.23 1.53
CA ARG A 31 -6.14 53.17 2.90
C ARG A 31 -4.61 53.08 2.81
N ALA A 32 -3.89 53.84 3.62
CA ALA A 32 -2.42 53.96 3.61
C ALA A 32 -1.68 52.73 4.19
N PRO A 33 -0.46 52.39 3.73
CA PRO A 33 0.40 51.40 4.37
C PRO A 33 1.41 52.03 5.34
N ILE A 34 1.63 51.35 6.48
CA ILE A 34 2.65 51.67 7.49
C ILE A 34 4.00 51.06 7.08
N LEU A 35 5.02 51.90 7.16
CA LEU A 35 6.43 51.65 6.86
C LEU A 35 7.07 50.67 7.87
N VAL A 36 7.70 49.60 7.38
CA VAL A 36 8.56 48.69 8.17
C VAL A 36 10.03 49.04 7.90
N GLN A 37 10.82 49.26 8.95
CA GLN A 37 12.28 49.30 8.89
C GLN A 37 12.89 48.06 9.57
N PRO A 38 14.11 47.62 9.16
CA PRO A 38 14.73 46.38 9.63
C PRO A 38 15.64 46.61 10.85
N VAL A 39 15.76 45.61 11.73
CA VAL A 39 16.77 45.60 12.81
C VAL A 39 17.56 44.29 12.80
N GLN A 40 18.88 44.46 12.90
CA GLN A 40 19.95 43.48 12.80
C GLN A 40 20.08 42.58 14.05
N ALA A 41 20.67 41.40 13.83
CA ALA A 41 20.96 40.37 14.83
C ALA A 41 22.26 40.61 15.60
N THR A 42 22.28 40.22 16.88
CA THR A 42 23.50 39.96 17.67
C THR A 42 23.34 38.73 18.55
N ALA A 43 24.41 37.95 18.68
CA ALA A 43 24.49 36.67 19.41
C ALA A 43 25.06 36.85 20.83
N PRO A 44 24.85 35.89 21.75
CA PRO A 44 25.76 35.71 22.88
C PRO A 44 26.24 34.25 23.11
N LYS A 45 27.42 34.14 23.75
CA LYS A 45 28.13 32.95 24.26
C LYS A 45 28.02 32.89 25.82
N PRO A 46 28.57 31.89 26.58
CA PRO A 46 27.81 31.06 27.51
C PRO A 46 28.34 31.11 28.98
N ALA A 47 27.69 30.40 29.93
CA ALA A 47 28.27 29.72 31.12
C ALA A 47 27.12 29.11 32.00
N PRO A 48 27.39 28.46 33.16
CA PRO A 48 27.74 27.04 33.31
C PRO A 48 26.77 26.27 34.25
N SER A 49 27.01 24.97 34.44
CA SER A 49 26.20 24.04 35.25
C SER A 49 26.52 24.11 36.76
N PRO A 50 25.54 23.79 37.63
CA PRO A 50 25.83 22.88 38.75
C PRO A 50 24.72 21.84 39.04
N ALA A 51 25.09 20.78 39.78
CA ALA A 51 24.22 19.81 40.49
C ALA A 51 24.49 19.93 42.02
N PRO A 52 23.88 19.16 42.97
CA PRO A 52 22.78 18.17 42.91
C PRO A 52 21.72 18.28 44.06
N VAL A 53 20.84 17.26 44.16
CA VAL A 53 20.10 16.68 45.35
C VAL A 53 18.55 16.83 45.40
N ALA A 54 17.90 15.63 45.28
CA ALA A 54 16.73 15.01 45.95
C ALA A 54 15.54 15.87 46.51
N THR A 55 14.28 15.44 46.63
CA THR A 55 13.56 14.14 46.76
C THR A 55 12.09 14.32 46.33
N ASN A 56 11.44 13.27 45.82
CA ASN A 56 10.24 12.61 46.38
C ASN A 56 9.49 11.79 45.31
N GLU A 57 9.27 10.52 45.63
CA GLU A 57 8.31 9.61 44.98
C GLU A 57 6.85 10.05 45.27
N PRO A 58 5.85 9.44 44.61
CA PRO A 58 5.34 8.17 45.15
C PRO A 58 5.00 7.07 44.13
N ALA A 59 5.16 5.84 44.63
CA ALA A 59 4.32 4.65 44.47
C ALA A 59 4.28 3.90 43.13
N ALA A 60 4.98 2.76 43.14
CA ALA A 60 4.67 1.56 42.38
C ALA A 60 3.61 0.71 43.13
N ASP A 61 2.76 -0.01 42.38
CA ASP A 61 2.44 -1.42 42.60
C ASP A 61 1.68 -2.00 41.37
N PRO A 62 1.50 -3.32 41.20
CA PRO A 62 2.31 -4.13 40.29
C PRO A 62 1.42 -5.06 39.42
N ASP A 63 2.01 -6.16 38.97
CA ASP A 63 1.42 -7.35 38.36
C ASP A 63 1.41 -7.42 36.82
N ALA A 64 2.37 -8.24 36.41
CA ALA A 64 2.58 -8.83 35.13
C ALA A 64 1.76 -10.12 34.98
N ASP A 65 1.88 -10.67 33.78
CA ASP A 65 1.63 -12.06 33.39
C ASP A 65 0.17 -12.45 33.12
N ASP A 66 -0.13 -12.57 31.82
CA ASP A 66 -0.72 -13.81 31.32
C ASP A 66 -0.09 -14.16 29.97
N GLU A 67 0.46 -15.36 29.96
CA GLU A 67 1.09 -16.04 28.84
C GLU A 67 0.06 -16.54 27.82
N GLU A 68 0.42 -16.57 26.54
CA GLU A 68 -0.02 -17.66 25.67
C GLU A 68 1.21 -18.25 24.97
N GLY A 69 1.44 -19.51 25.32
CA GLY A 69 2.48 -20.41 24.81
C GLY A 69 2.18 -20.98 23.42
N PRO A 70 2.82 -22.10 23.05
CA PRO A 70 3.34 -22.36 21.71
C PRO A 70 2.36 -23.15 20.82
N ASP A 71 2.36 -22.87 19.52
CA ASP A 71 1.82 -23.79 18.51
C ASP A 71 2.95 -24.26 17.60
N ASP A 72 3.52 -25.40 18.00
CA ASP A 72 3.82 -26.60 17.21
C ASP A 72 3.91 -26.45 15.68
N ASP A 73 5.15 -26.42 15.18
CA ASP A 73 5.51 -26.86 13.83
C ASP A 73 5.57 -28.40 13.82
N GLU A 74 4.44 -29.06 13.54
CA GLU A 74 4.46 -30.46 13.14
C GLU A 74 4.98 -30.58 11.69
N ALA A 75 6.03 -31.37 11.56
CA ALA A 75 6.62 -31.80 10.31
C ALA A 75 5.72 -32.83 9.63
N GLU A 76 5.11 -32.45 8.50
CA GLU A 76 4.49 -33.41 7.58
C GLU A 76 5.58 -34.23 6.88
N ALA A 77 5.76 -35.46 7.35
CA ALA A 77 6.49 -36.51 6.64
C ALA A 77 5.65 -36.98 5.45
N ALA A 78 6.22 -36.88 4.25
CA ALA A 78 5.61 -37.42 3.04
C ALA A 78 5.75 -38.95 3.05
N GLU A 79 4.63 -39.67 3.19
CA GLU A 79 4.54 -41.08 2.82
C GLU A 79 4.31 -41.21 1.31
N GLU A 80 5.25 -41.86 0.62
CA GLU A 80 5.11 -42.31 -0.77
C GLU A 80 4.19 -43.53 -0.81
N ALA A 81 2.97 -43.35 -1.35
CA ALA A 81 2.17 -44.46 -1.86
C ALA A 81 2.38 -44.57 -3.38
N ALA A 82 2.96 -45.69 -3.81
CA ALA A 82 3.12 -46.03 -5.22
C ALA A 82 1.77 -46.44 -5.82
N GLU A 83 1.21 -45.62 -6.71
CA GLU A 83 0.08 -46.00 -7.57
C GLU A 83 0.55 -46.29 -9.00
N ALA A 84 0.01 -47.37 -9.55
CA ALA A 84 0.39 -47.97 -10.82
C ALA A 84 0.11 -47.06 -12.04
N GLU A 85 1.04 -47.07 -13.00
CA GLU A 85 0.95 -46.33 -14.28
C GLU A 85 -0.20 -46.83 -15.17
N GLY A 86 -1.31 -46.09 -15.17
CA GLY A 86 -2.28 -46.08 -16.26
C GLY A 86 -1.86 -45.12 -17.39
N PRO A 87 -2.37 -45.30 -18.63
CA PRO A 87 -1.95 -44.51 -19.78
C PRO A 87 -2.22 -43.01 -19.57
N ALA A 88 -1.22 -42.19 -19.91
CA ALA A 88 -1.20 -40.75 -19.67
C ALA A 88 -2.45 -40.04 -20.22
N PRO A 89 -3.19 -39.28 -19.38
CA PRO A 89 -4.31 -38.48 -19.86
C PRO A 89 -3.82 -37.39 -20.81
N THR A 90 -4.55 -37.18 -21.91
CA THR A 90 -4.33 -36.05 -22.82
C THR A 90 -4.30 -34.73 -22.06
N PRO A 91 -3.31 -33.84 -22.31
CA PRO A 91 -3.19 -32.59 -21.56
C PRO A 91 -4.44 -31.73 -21.78
N PRO A 92 -4.98 -31.10 -20.73
CA PRO A 92 -6.14 -30.24 -20.85
C PRO A 92 -5.84 -29.07 -21.80
N PRO A 93 -6.86 -28.55 -22.50
CA PRO A 93 -6.69 -27.38 -23.37
C PRO A 93 -6.09 -26.21 -22.59
N ALA A 94 -5.17 -25.47 -23.23
CA ALA A 94 -4.48 -24.36 -22.60
C ALA A 94 -5.49 -23.33 -22.06
N PRO A 95 -5.36 -22.89 -20.79
CA PRO A 95 -6.29 -21.95 -20.20
C PRO A 95 -6.27 -20.62 -20.96
N LYS A 96 -7.45 -20.02 -21.18
CA LYS A 96 -7.56 -18.65 -21.70
C LYS A 96 -6.87 -17.70 -20.71
N LEU A 97 -5.80 -17.06 -21.17
CA LEU A 97 -5.05 -16.11 -20.34
C LEU A 97 -5.88 -14.85 -20.10
N PRO A 98 -5.87 -14.28 -18.87
CA PRO A 98 -6.58 -13.04 -18.57
C PRO A 98 -5.99 -11.81 -19.27
N SER A 99 -4.80 -11.93 -19.86
CA SER A 99 -4.20 -10.90 -20.71
C SER A 99 -3.29 -11.55 -21.76
N PRO A 100 -3.27 -11.04 -23.00
CA PRO A 100 -2.34 -11.51 -24.04
C PRO A 100 -0.87 -11.28 -23.64
N LEU A 101 -0.58 -10.33 -22.75
CA LEU A 101 0.78 -10.08 -22.26
C LEU A 101 1.36 -11.28 -21.50
N LEU A 102 0.51 -12.11 -20.90
CA LEU A 102 0.96 -13.33 -20.21
C LEU A 102 1.46 -14.42 -21.16
N ALA A 103 1.15 -14.31 -22.46
CA ALA A 103 1.68 -15.22 -23.48
C ALA A 103 3.14 -14.88 -23.87
N LEU A 104 3.62 -13.68 -23.54
CA LEU A 104 4.97 -13.26 -23.87
C LEU A 104 6.01 -13.99 -23.02
N SER A 105 7.05 -14.52 -23.68
CA SER A 105 8.28 -14.94 -23.01
C SER A 105 9.00 -13.74 -22.37
N VAL A 106 9.95 -14.00 -21.46
CA VAL A 106 10.74 -12.94 -20.82
C VAL A 106 11.47 -12.09 -21.88
N THR A 107 12.07 -12.71 -22.90
CA THR A 107 12.77 -12.02 -23.97
C THR A 107 11.84 -11.15 -24.82
N GLN A 108 10.64 -11.65 -25.13
CA GLN A 108 9.62 -10.87 -25.87
C GLN A 108 9.10 -9.70 -25.03
N LEU A 109 8.88 -9.92 -23.72
CA LEU A 109 8.45 -8.87 -22.80
C LEU A 109 9.51 -7.77 -22.67
N GLU A 110 10.79 -8.16 -22.57
CA GLU A 110 11.92 -7.23 -22.53
C GLU A 110 12.06 -6.45 -23.84
N ALA A 111 11.98 -7.10 -24.99
CA ALA A 111 12.02 -6.44 -26.30
C ALA A 111 10.87 -5.45 -26.47
N ARG A 112 9.65 -5.85 -26.08
CA ARG A 112 8.46 -5.02 -26.13
C ARG A 112 8.56 -3.81 -25.19
N TYR A 113 9.08 -4.00 -23.97
CA TYR A 113 9.33 -2.91 -23.04
C TYR A 113 10.35 -1.90 -23.59
N ARG A 114 11.43 -2.38 -24.22
CA ARG A 114 12.43 -1.49 -24.84
C ARG A 114 11.88 -0.69 -26.00
N SER A 115 10.98 -1.27 -26.82
CA SER A 115 10.38 -0.57 -27.95
C SER A 115 9.30 0.42 -27.52
N ASP A 116 8.42 0.02 -26.60
CA ASP A 116 7.34 0.83 -26.07
C ASP A 116 7.07 0.43 -24.61
N PRO A 117 7.62 1.16 -23.63
CA PRO A 117 7.42 0.85 -22.22
C PRO A 117 5.95 0.79 -21.81
N ALA A 118 5.06 1.61 -22.39
CA ALA A 118 3.64 1.62 -22.01
C ALA A 118 2.89 0.36 -22.48
N SER A 119 3.38 -0.29 -23.54
CA SER A 119 2.72 -1.45 -24.17
C SER A 119 2.69 -2.73 -23.34
N VAL A 120 3.39 -2.77 -22.21
CA VAL A 120 3.40 -3.91 -21.27
C VAL A 120 2.49 -3.69 -20.05
N GLY A 121 1.78 -2.56 -20.00
CA GLY A 121 0.87 -2.22 -18.91
C GLY A 121 1.58 -2.03 -17.55
N PRO A 122 0.82 -1.89 -16.46
CA PRO A 122 1.37 -1.77 -15.11
C PRO A 122 2.01 -3.08 -14.66
N LEU A 123 3.18 -2.97 -14.04
CA LEU A 123 3.90 -4.09 -13.42
C LEU A 123 4.00 -3.86 -11.92
N SER A 124 3.55 -4.84 -11.16
CA SER A 124 3.70 -4.87 -9.70
C SER A 124 4.94 -5.69 -9.37
N LEU A 125 6.02 -5.03 -8.97
CA LEU A 125 7.26 -5.70 -8.66
C LEU A 125 7.37 -5.92 -7.15
N GLY A 126 7.67 -7.15 -6.76
CA GLY A 126 7.93 -7.54 -5.39
C GLY A 126 6.74 -7.46 -4.44
N ALA A 127 7.04 -7.45 -3.15
CA ALA A 127 6.04 -7.41 -2.08
C ALA A 127 5.44 -6.00 -1.90
N THR A 128 4.26 -5.92 -1.28
CA THR A 128 3.58 -4.64 -1.01
C THR A 128 4.33 -3.67 -0.10
N ASN A 129 5.30 -4.18 0.66
CA ASN A 129 6.11 -3.47 1.66
C ASN A 129 7.62 -3.48 1.33
N ALA A 130 7.99 -3.98 0.16
CA ALA A 130 9.36 -3.96 -0.37
C ALA A 130 9.29 -4.05 -1.91
N GLY A 131 8.51 -3.15 -2.50
CA GLY A 131 8.03 -3.26 -3.86
C GLY A 131 8.27 -2.02 -4.69
N ALA A 132 7.94 -2.13 -5.98
CA ALA A 132 7.87 -0.99 -6.88
C ALA A 132 6.68 -1.16 -7.83
N LEU A 133 6.29 -0.04 -8.44
CA LEU A 133 5.28 0.02 -9.48
C LEU A 133 5.93 0.60 -10.74
N VAL A 134 5.83 -0.12 -11.85
CA VAL A 134 6.23 0.39 -13.17
C VAL A 134 4.98 0.54 -14.01
N ASN A 135 4.88 1.63 -14.77
CA ASN A 135 3.72 1.96 -15.62
C ASN A 135 2.38 1.94 -14.85
N GLY A 136 2.38 2.40 -13.60
CA GLY A 136 1.17 2.50 -12.80
C GLY A 136 0.07 3.31 -13.48
N VAL A 137 -1.17 2.96 -13.20
CA VAL A 137 -2.38 3.67 -13.65
C VAL A 137 -2.86 4.54 -12.50
N GLN A 138 -3.07 5.83 -12.78
CA GLN A 138 -3.63 6.75 -11.79
C GLN A 138 -5.13 6.51 -11.64
N MET A 139 -5.64 6.53 -10.41
CA MET A 139 -7.07 6.45 -10.13
C MET A 139 -7.80 7.57 -10.88
N PRO A 140 -8.80 7.25 -11.73
CA PRO A 140 -9.48 8.26 -12.52
C PRO A 140 -10.38 9.15 -11.66
N LYS A 141 -10.74 10.32 -12.19
CA LYS A 141 -11.76 11.19 -11.58
C LYS A 141 -13.15 10.58 -11.78
N SER A 142 -14.00 10.75 -10.79
CA SER A 142 -15.41 10.34 -10.84
C SER A 142 -16.21 11.15 -9.82
N GLU A 143 -17.51 11.25 -10.02
CA GLU A 143 -18.43 11.83 -9.04
C GLU A 143 -18.67 10.88 -7.86
N LYS A 144 -18.35 9.59 -8.00
CA LYS A 144 -18.63 8.55 -6.99
C LYS A 144 -17.54 8.42 -5.92
N TRP A 145 -16.40 9.09 -6.09
CA TRP A 145 -15.30 9.07 -5.11
C TRP A 145 -14.49 10.36 -5.11
N LEU A 146 -13.80 10.60 -4.01
CA LEU A 146 -12.90 11.74 -3.81
C LEU A 146 -11.49 11.20 -3.54
N VAL A 147 -10.56 11.47 -4.45
CA VAL A 147 -9.14 11.11 -4.27
C VAL A 147 -8.46 12.19 -3.43
N ALA A 148 -8.03 11.84 -2.21
CA ALA A 148 -7.44 12.78 -1.26
C ALA A 148 -6.07 13.32 -1.71
N ASP A 149 -5.22 12.43 -2.25
CA ASP A 149 -3.90 12.79 -2.80
C ASP A 149 -3.69 12.10 -4.15
N PRO A 150 -3.94 12.80 -5.28
CA PRO A 150 -3.72 12.25 -6.61
C PRO A 150 -2.26 11.82 -6.87
N SER A 151 -1.28 12.42 -6.19
CA SER A 151 0.14 12.06 -6.37
C SER A 151 0.47 10.66 -5.83
N CYS A 152 -0.34 10.17 -4.89
CA CYS A 152 -0.23 8.86 -4.26
C CYS A 152 -1.38 7.91 -4.65
N ALA A 153 -2.13 8.21 -5.71
CA ALA A 153 -3.27 7.42 -6.18
C ALA A 153 -2.92 6.59 -7.44
N TRP A 154 -1.74 5.97 -7.46
CA TRP A 154 -1.28 5.13 -8.56
C TRP A 154 -1.35 3.65 -8.17
N GLY A 155 -1.88 2.81 -9.06
CA GLY A 155 -2.01 1.37 -8.82
C GLY A 155 -1.78 0.53 -10.07
N THR A 156 -1.94 -0.78 -9.92
CA THR A 156 -2.13 -1.66 -11.09
C THR A 156 -3.51 -1.41 -11.71
N GLN A 157 -3.71 -1.83 -12.97
CA GLN A 157 -5.01 -1.73 -13.61
C GLN A 157 -6.05 -2.54 -12.83
N GLU A 158 -5.68 -3.75 -12.40
CA GLU A 158 -6.56 -4.61 -11.60
C GLU A 158 -7.00 -3.95 -10.28
N THR A 159 -6.08 -3.25 -9.60
CA THR A 159 -6.36 -2.48 -8.38
C THR A 159 -7.34 -1.34 -8.65
N VAL A 160 -7.05 -0.52 -9.67
CA VAL A 160 -7.89 0.63 -10.04
C VAL A 160 -9.30 0.16 -10.40
N ASP A 161 -9.41 -0.90 -11.20
CA ASP A 161 -10.69 -1.45 -11.59
C ASP A 161 -11.43 -2.08 -10.40
N ALA A 162 -10.72 -2.73 -9.47
CA ALA A 162 -11.33 -3.32 -8.27
C ALA A 162 -11.93 -2.25 -7.35
N ILE A 163 -11.22 -1.13 -7.18
CA ILE A 163 -11.72 0.03 -6.43
C ILE A 163 -12.95 0.61 -7.11
N ALA A 164 -12.85 0.91 -8.42
CA ALA A 164 -13.96 1.47 -9.18
C ALA A 164 -15.20 0.56 -9.12
N ARG A 165 -15.06 -0.73 -9.46
CA ARG A 165 -16.16 -1.70 -9.40
C ARG A 165 -16.81 -1.76 -8.01
N SER A 166 -16.01 -1.72 -6.95
CA SER A 166 -16.53 -1.79 -5.58
C SER A 166 -17.40 -0.59 -5.23
N ILE A 167 -16.93 0.62 -5.53
CA ILE A 167 -17.65 1.86 -5.22
C ILE A 167 -18.86 2.04 -6.14
N GLU A 168 -18.72 1.69 -7.42
CA GLU A 168 -19.80 1.79 -8.39
C GLU A 168 -20.96 0.84 -8.09
N LYS A 169 -20.66 -0.38 -7.63
CA LYS A 169 -21.70 -1.31 -7.21
C LYS A 169 -22.46 -0.80 -5.99
N VAL A 170 -21.78 -0.23 -4.99
CA VAL A 170 -22.46 0.41 -3.85
C VAL A 170 -23.34 1.56 -4.32
N ALA A 171 -22.85 2.41 -5.22
CA ALA A 171 -23.64 3.51 -5.78
C ALA A 171 -24.87 3.04 -6.57
N ALA A 172 -24.77 1.89 -7.25
CA ALA A 172 -25.89 1.29 -7.97
C ALA A 172 -26.93 0.64 -7.03
N GLU A 173 -26.47 -0.03 -5.96
CA GLU A 173 -27.34 -0.70 -4.98
C GLU A 173 -27.98 0.28 -3.99
N HIS A 174 -27.34 1.43 -3.75
CA HIS A 174 -27.80 2.45 -2.83
C HIS A 174 -27.87 3.83 -3.51
N PRO A 175 -28.95 4.13 -4.24
CA PRO A 175 -29.15 5.44 -4.86
C PRO A 175 -28.95 6.58 -3.86
N GLY A 176 -28.22 7.62 -4.27
CA GLY A 176 -27.85 8.74 -3.41
C GLY A 176 -26.70 8.45 -2.44
N ALA A 177 -25.96 7.34 -2.60
CA ALA A 177 -24.70 7.15 -1.88
C ALA A 177 -23.75 8.34 -2.13
N PRO A 178 -23.18 8.94 -1.07
CA PRO A 178 -22.24 10.04 -1.24
C PRO A 178 -20.93 9.53 -1.86
N PRO A 179 -20.08 10.43 -2.40
CA PRO A 179 -18.77 10.04 -2.89
C PRO A 179 -17.91 9.42 -1.77
N LEU A 180 -17.25 8.29 -2.04
CA LEU A 180 -16.34 7.65 -1.06
C LEU A 180 -14.96 8.29 -1.09
N ALA A 181 -14.37 8.58 0.09
CA ALA A 181 -12.99 9.05 0.16
C ALA A 181 -12.00 7.91 -0.18
N ILE A 182 -11.07 8.17 -1.10
CA ILE A 182 -9.94 7.30 -1.46
C ILE A 182 -8.66 7.97 -0.97
N GLY A 183 -7.91 7.26 -0.14
CA GLY A 183 -6.60 7.67 0.37
C GLY A 183 -5.47 7.27 -0.57
N HIS A 184 -4.33 6.89 0.01
CA HIS A 184 -3.16 6.45 -0.76
C HIS A 184 -3.39 5.06 -1.37
N ILE A 185 -2.81 4.83 -2.55
CA ILE A 185 -2.69 3.54 -3.24
C ILE A 185 -1.20 3.17 -3.36
N SER A 186 -0.45 4.05 -4.03
CA SER A 186 1.02 4.06 -4.07
C SER A 186 1.51 5.32 -4.76
N SER A 187 2.79 5.65 -4.60
CA SER A 187 3.42 6.67 -5.45
C SER A 187 3.40 6.23 -6.92
N ARG A 188 3.60 7.17 -7.86
CA ARG A 188 3.68 6.85 -9.31
C ARG A 188 4.68 5.72 -9.65
N LYS A 189 5.75 5.56 -8.86
CA LYS A 189 6.76 4.51 -9.04
C LYS A 189 6.71 3.41 -7.97
N GLY A 190 5.68 3.42 -7.12
CA GLY A 190 5.63 2.57 -5.93
C GLY A 190 6.72 2.94 -4.93
N GLY A 191 7.34 1.94 -4.30
CA GLY A 191 8.38 2.15 -3.30
C GLY A 191 7.85 2.68 -1.97
N HIS A 192 8.75 2.89 -1.01
CA HIS A 192 8.41 3.32 0.33
C HIS A 192 7.60 4.63 0.33
N LEU A 193 6.46 4.61 1.01
CA LEU A 193 5.52 5.74 1.09
C LEU A 193 5.24 6.05 2.55
N SER A 194 5.95 7.00 3.15
CA SER A 194 5.69 7.41 4.54
C SER A 194 4.26 7.98 4.70
N PRO A 195 3.54 7.67 5.81
CA PRO A 195 3.95 6.85 6.96
C PRO A 195 3.67 5.34 6.78
N HIS A 196 3.23 4.92 5.60
CA HIS A 196 2.80 3.56 5.31
C HIS A 196 3.96 2.58 5.27
N ARG A 197 3.70 1.38 5.78
CA ARG A 197 4.64 0.24 5.68
C ARG A 197 4.47 -0.52 4.37
N SER A 198 3.25 -0.59 3.85
CA SER A 198 2.89 -1.17 2.54
C SER A 198 2.70 -0.06 1.49
N HIS A 199 1.80 -0.23 0.50
CA HIS A 199 1.55 0.74 -0.58
C HIS A 199 2.72 0.91 -1.56
N GLN A 200 3.62 -0.07 -1.67
CA GLN A 200 4.84 0.06 -2.48
C GLN A 200 4.72 -0.56 -3.87
N SER A 201 3.71 -1.40 -4.12
CA SER A 201 3.61 -2.20 -5.37
C SER A 201 2.33 -1.95 -6.16
N GLY A 202 1.57 -0.90 -5.83
CA GLY A 202 0.33 -0.52 -6.52
C GLY A 202 -0.87 -1.45 -6.26
N ARG A 203 -0.85 -2.22 -5.17
CA ARG A 203 -1.85 -3.25 -4.83
C ARG A 203 -2.63 -2.98 -3.55
N ASP A 204 -2.16 -2.05 -2.74
CA ASP A 204 -2.86 -1.64 -1.52
C ASP A 204 -3.65 -0.35 -1.79
N VAL A 205 -4.69 -0.09 -1.02
CA VAL A 205 -5.42 1.18 -0.99
C VAL A 205 -6.03 1.39 0.40
N ASP A 206 -6.06 2.64 0.85
CA ASP A 206 -6.86 3.05 2.00
C ASP A 206 -8.17 3.67 1.49
N LEU A 207 -9.32 3.13 1.88
CA LEU A 207 -10.62 3.75 1.58
C LEU A 207 -11.31 4.17 2.86
N GLY A 208 -12.08 5.26 2.80
CA GLY A 208 -12.90 5.71 3.91
C GLY A 208 -14.04 4.73 4.22
N TYR A 209 -14.73 4.98 5.32
CA TYR A 209 -16.04 4.38 5.57
C TYR A 209 -17.14 5.29 5.00
N TYR A 210 -18.31 4.73 4.73
CA TYR A 210 -19.49 5.56 4.54
C TYR A 210 -19.98 6.05 5.89
N HIS A 211 -20.37 7.32 5.97
CA HIS A 211 -20.79 7.96 7.20
C HIS A 211 -22.14 8.64 7.03
N ASN A 212 -22.88 8.77 8.14
CA ASN A 212 -24.06 9.62 8.24
C ASN A 212 -23.84 10.65 9.37
N PRO A 213 -23.77 11.96 9.07
CA PRO A 213 -23.76 12.56 7.73
C PRO A 213 -22.47 12.24 6.94
N PRO A 214 -22.49 12.37 5.59
CA PRO A 214 -21.35 12.06 4.74
C PRO A 214 -20.07 12.82 5.12
N LYS A 215 -18.92 12.18 4.88
CA LYS A 215 -17.58 12.76 5.12
C LYS A 215 -16.73 12.69 3.86
N THR A 216 -15.91 13.70 3.64
CA THR A 216 -15.01 13.83 2.49
C THR A 216 -13.58 13.40 2.78
N HIS A 217 -13.30 13.01 4.02
CA HIS A 217 -12.00 12.59 4.53
C HIS A 217 -12.17 11.45 5.55
N PHE A 218 -11.07 10.83 5.96
CA PHE A 218 -11.10 9.72 6.91
C PHE A 218 -11.51 10.19 8.32
N VAL A 219 -12.60 9.64 8.83
CA VAL A 219 -13.13 9.91 10.16
C VAL A 219 -13.27 8.58 10.90
N ARG A 220 -12.94 8.57 12.20
CA ARG A 220 -13.10 7.37 13.02
C ARG A 220 -14.56 6.92 12.99
N ALA A 221 -14.78 5.69 12.54
CA ALA A 221 -16.08 5.06 12.54
C ALA A 221 -16.51 4.70 13.96
N THR A 222 -17.71 5.12 14.31
CA THR A 222 -18.39 4.81 15.58
C THR A 222 -19.82 4.39 15.26
N GLU A 223 -20.50 3.78 16.23
CA GLU A 223 -21.91 3.42 16.09
C GLU A 223 -22.79 4.63 15.70
N ALA A 224 -22.46 5.82 16.23
CA ALA A 224 -23.23 7.03 15.99
C ALA A 224 -23.06 7.65 14.59
N ASN A 225 -21.95 7.34 13.88
CA ASN A 225 -21.62 8.03 12.62
C ASN A 225 -21.43 7.10 11.42
N LEU A 226 -21.36 5.79 11.63
CA LEU A 226 -21.10 4.81 10.58
C LEU A 226 -22.37 4.52 9.80
N ASP A 227 -22.32 4.66 8.48
CA ASP A 227 -23.38 4.15 7.61
C ASP A 227 -23.16 2.64 7.42
N LEU A 228 -23.82 1.86 8.26
CA LEU A 228 -23.68 0.41 8.30
C LEU A 228 -24.12 -0.27 7.00
N GLU A 229 -25.18 0.22 6.36
CA GLU A 229 -25.71 -0.38 5.14
C GLU A 229 -24.69 -0.25 4.00
N ARG A 230 -24.27 0.99 3.68
CA ARG A 230 -23.37 1.24 2.57
C ARG A 230 -21.95 0.73 2.85
N THR A 231 -21.49 0.81 4.10
CA THR A 231 -20.18 0.25 4.48
C THR A 231 -20.17 -1.27 4.40
N LEU A 232 -21.24 -1.94 4.86
CA LEU A 232 -21.34 -3.40 4.71
C LEU A 232 -21.39 -3.79 3.23
N ALA A 233 -22.17 -3.09 2.39
CA ALA A 233 -22.23 -3.31 0.95
C ALA A 233 -20.85 -3.16 0.27
N LEU A 234 -20.06 -2.16 0.68
CA LEU A 234 -18.69 -1.97 0.20
C LEU A 234 -17.80 -3.17 0.55
N VAL A 235 -17.80 -3.59 1.82
CA VAL A 235 -16.99 -4.73 2.28
C VAL A 235 -17.41 -6.01 1.57
N LYS A 236 -18.72 -6.27 1.44
CA LYS A 236 -19.26 -7.42 0.71
C LYS A 236 -18.75 -7.44 -0.73
N THR A 237 -18.87 -6.31 -1.43
CA THR A 237 -18.43 -6.21 -2.84
C THR A 237 -16.93 -6.45 -2.99
N ILE A 238 -16.10 -5.85 -2.12
CA ILE A 238 -14.66 -6.09 -2.13
C ILE A 238 -14.36 -7.59 -2.00
N VAL A 239 -15.04 -8.28 -1.09
CA VAL A 239 -14.76 -9.68 -0.77
C VAL A 239 -15.33 -10.66 -1.80
N SER A 240 -16.47 -10.36 -2.42
CA SER A 240 -17.14 -11.28 -3.36
C SER A 240 -16.75 -11.03 -4.82
N ASP A 241 -16.49 -9.78 -5.21
CA ASP A 241 -16.43 -9.38 -6.62
C ASP A 241 -15.02 -9.00 -7.08
N THR A 242 -14.06 -8.94 -6.16
CA THR A 242 -12.67 -8.59 -6.47
C THR A 242 -11.71 -9.71 -6.07
N ASP A 243 -10.52 -9.70 -6.66
CA ASP A 243 -9.45 -10.61 -6.25
C ASP A 243 -8.73 -10.01 -5.02
N VAL A 244 -9.42 -9.91 -3.89
CA VAL A 244 -8.88 -9.35 -2.64
C VAL A 244 -7.94 -10.35 -1.94
N GLU A 245 -6.83 -9.90 -1.39
CA GLU A 245 -5.90 -10.69 -0.57
C GLU A 245 -6.24 -10.53 0.92
N LEU A 246 -6.45 -9.28 1.35
CA LEU A 246 -6.58 -8.89 2.75
C LEU A 246 -7.37 -7.58 2.86
N VAL A 247 -8.20 -7.47 3.89
CA VAL A 247 -8.82 -6.21 4.33
C VAL A 247 -8.48 -6.00 5.79
N LEU A 248 -8.02 -4.79 6.18
CA LEU A 248 -7.76 -4.43 7.57
C LEU A 248 -8.79 -3.41 8.05
N ILE A 249 -9.50 -3.79 9.11
CA ILE A 249 -10.57 -3.00 9.75
C ILE A 249 -10.41 -3.15 11.26
N ASP A 250 -10.57 -2.05 12.01
CA ASP A 250 -10.55 -2.12 13.47
C ASP A 250 -11.64 -3.06 14.03
N THR A 251 -11.35 -3.81 15.10
CA THR A 251 -12.32 -4.78 15.65
C THR A 251 -13.60 -4.09 16.13
N SER A 252 -13.54 -2.84 16.58
CA SER A 252 -14.74 -2.09 16.96
C SER A 252 -15.69 -1.92 15.77
N VAL A 253 -15.15 -1.64 14.58
CA VAL A 253 -15.93 -1.47 13.35
C VAL A 253 -16.41 -2.82 12.82
N GLN A 254 -15.55 -3.86 12.85
CA GLN A 254 -15.95 -5.21 12.46
C GLN A 254 -17.16 -5.70 13.26
N ARG A 255 -17.17 -5.48 14.59
CA ARG A 255 -18.30 -5.86 15.45
C ARG A 255 -19.61 -5.18 15.04
N LEU A 256 -19.58 -3.89 14.71
CA LEU A 256 -20.75 -3.16 14.24
C LEU A 256 -21.28 -3.72 12.90
N LEU A 257 -20.38 -3.99 11.95
CA LEU A 257 -20.74 -4.55 10.64
C LEU A 257 -21.30 -5.98 10.75
N VAL A 258 -20.69 -6.84 11.56
CA VAL A 258 -21.17 -8.21 11.80
C VAL A 258 -22.53 -8.20 12.48
N ALA A 259 -22.72 -7.38 13.53
CA ALA A 259 -24.02 -7.27 14.19
C ALA A 259 -25.12 -6.80 13.22
N HIS A 260 -24.79 -5.86 12.33
CA HIS A 260 -25.70 -5.41 11.28
C HIS A 260 -26.01 -6.49 10.25
N ALA A 261 -25.00 -7.20 9.77
CA ALA A 261 -25.14 -8.29 8.82
C ALA A 261 -26.05 -9.41 9.35
N LEU A 262 -25.86 -9.81 10.62
CA LEU A 262 -26.71 -10.81 11.28
C LEU A 262 -28.17 -10.36 11.37
N ARG A 263 -28.43 -9.09 11.74
CA ARG A 263 -29.79 -8.52 11.74
C ARG A 263 -30.45 -8.53 10.36
N LYS A 264 -29.64 -8.48 9.28
CA LYS A 264 -30.10 -8.58 7.88
C LYS A 264 -30.24 -10.02 7.38
N GLY A 265 -30.00 -11.01 8.24
CA GLY A 265 -30.06 -12.43 7.90
C GLY A 265 -28.93 -12.86 6.97
N GLU A 266 -27.74 -12.27 7.08
CA GLU A 266 -26.55 -12.79 6.40
C GLU A 266 -26.10 -14.11 7.00
N ASP A 267 -25.57 -15.00 6.17
CA ASP A 267 -25.13 -16.33 6.56
C ASP A 267 -23.95 -16.28 7.55
N GLU A 268 -24.09 -16.99 8.67
CA GLU A 268 -23.10 -16.99 9.73
C GLU A 268 -21.78 -17.62 9.31
N ALA A 269 -21.81 -18.70 8.53
CA ALA A 269 -20.61 -19.40 8.08
C ALA A 269 -19.80 -18.55 7.08
N TRP A 270 -20.49 -17.79 6.23
CA TRP A 270 -19.87 -16.78 5.39
C TRP A 270 -19.24 -15.66 6.21
N LEU A 271 -19.96 -15.13 7.22
CA LEU A 271 -19.40 -14.11 8.12
C LEU A 271 -18.16 -14.62 8.88
N ASP A 272 -18.10 -15.91 9.22
CA ASP A 272 -16.92 -16.54 9.84
C ASP A 272 -15.71 -16.54 8.90
N GLN A 273 -15.91 -16.83 7.61
CA GLN A 273 -14.85 -16.79 6.59
C GLN A 273 -14.35 -15.36 6.33
N VAL A 274 -15.23 -14.37 6.48
CA VAL A 274 -14.93 -12.97 6.17
C VAL A 274 -14.36 -12.20 7.35
N PHE A 275 -14.98 -12.23 8.54
CA PHE A 275 -14.64 -11.34 9.65
C PHE A 275 -13.92 -12.06 10.80
N GLN A 276 -12.76 -11.53 11.20
CA GLN A 276 -11.98 -12.08 12.31
C GLN A 276 -12.71 -12.08 13.66
N VAL A 277 -13.54 -11.07 13.95
CA VAL A 277 -14.16 -10.90 15.28
C VAL A 277 -15.09 -12.05 15.70
N ARG A 278 -15.43 -12.95 14.77
CA ARG A 278 -16.22 -14.16 15.08
C ARG A 278 -15.34 -15.33 15.53
N GLY A 279 -14.03 -15.31 15.27
CA GLY A 279 -13.05 -16.28 15.80
C GLY A 279 -13.15 -17.70 15.26
N LYS A 280 -14.00 -17.97 14.26
CA LYS A 280 -14.32 -19.33 13.80
C LYS A 280 -13.56 -19.82 12.57
N HIS A 281 -12.86 -18.93 11.85
CA HIS A 281 -12.08 -19.29 10.68
C HIS A 281 -10.60 -18.92 10.89
N PRO A 282 -9.63 -19.81 10.58
CA PRO A 282 -8.22 -19.60 10.89
C PRO A 282 -7.58 -18.46 10.09
N ARG A 283 -8.11 -18.16 8.90
CA ARG A 283 -7.57 -17.13 7.99
C ARG A 283 -8.66 -16.23 7.44
N PRO A 284 -9.33 -15.38 8.24
CA PRO A 284 -10.42 -14.53 7.73
C PRO A 284 -9.88 -13.49 6.72
N VAL A 285 -10.73 -13.00 5.81
CA VAL A 285 -10.35 -11.98 4.81
C VAL A 285 -10.14 -10.62 5.50
N VAL A 286 -11.09 -10.23 6.34
CA VAL A 286 -11.07 -9.03 7.17
C VAL A 286 -10.38 -9.34 8.49
N ARG A 287 -9.31 -8.59 8.78
CA ARG A 287 -8.47 -8.76 9.97
C ARG A 287 -8.29 -7.46 10.71
N HIS A 288 -8.01 -7.56 12.00
CA HIS A 288 -7.72 -6.42 12.84
C HIS A 288 -6.32 -5.87 12.53
N ALA A 289 -6.24 -4.55 12.46
CA ALA A 289 -4.98 -3.85 12.64
C ALA A 289 -5.22 -2.52 13.36
N ARG A 290 -4.40 -2.23 14.37
CA ARG A 290 -4.45 -0.97 15.11
C ARG A 290 -4.30 0.22 14.15
N GLY A 291 -5.11 1.26 14.33
CA GLY A 291 -5.10 2.46 13.50
C GLY A 291 -6.06 2.45 12.31
N HIS A 292 -6.74 1.33 12.03
CA HIS A 292 -7.68 1.19 10.91
C HIS A 292 -9.14 1.43 11.35
N GLY A 293 -9.32 2.34 12.30
CA GLY A 293 -10.63 2.72 12.83
C GLY A 293 -11.28 3.86 12.04
N ASN A 294 -10.53 4.57 11.20
CA ASN A 294 -11.01 5.70 10.38
C ASN A 294 -10.97 5.44 8.87
N HIS A 295 -10.39 4.32 8.45
CA HIS A 295 -10.36 3.84 7.08
C HIS A 295 -10.26 2.31 7.09
N LEU A 296 -10.55 1.70 5.95
CA LEU A 296 -10.28 0.30 5.66
C LEU A 296 -9.09 0.21 4.71
N HIS A 297 -8.08 -0.58 5.08
CA HIS A 297 -6.93 -0.85 4.21
C HIS A 297 -7.20 -2.13 3.43
N VAL A 298 -7.16 -2.05 2.11
CA VAL A 298 -7.47 -3.17 1.22
C VAL A 298 -6.23 -3.51 0.42
N ARG A 299 -5.89 -4.80 0.34
CA ARG A 299 -4.88 -5.32 -0.57
C ARG A 299 -5.52 -6.23 -1.58
N PHE A 300 -5.23 -5.98 -2.85
CA PHE A 300 -5.66 -6.83 -3.96
C PHE A 300 -4.52 -7.73 -4.46
N VAL A 301 -4.93 -8.84 -5.04
CA VAL A 301 -4.13 -9.65 -5.95
C VAL A 301 -4.27 -9.01 -7.34
N SER A 302 -3.13 -8.78 -8.00
CA SER A 302 -3.08 -8.22 -9.37
C SER A 302 -2.37 -9.23 -10.25
N PRO A 303 -3.07 -10.27 -10.73
CA PRO A 303 -2.42 -11.48 -11.22
C PRO A 303 -1.59 -11.24 -12.48
N VAL A 304 -2.07 -10.36 -13.35
CA VAL A 304 -1.35 -10.00 -14.58
C VAL A 304 -0.16 -9.13 -14.22
N ALA A 305 -0.39 -8.04 -13.47
CA ALA A 305 0.67 -7.11 -13.10
C ALA A 305 1.79 -7.76 -12.26
N GLN A 306 1.44 -8.69 -11.34
CA GLN A 306 2.41 -9.42 -10.52
C GLN A 306 3.21 -10.42 -11.36
N GLU A 307 2.58 -11.17 -12.25
CA GLU A 307 3.30 -12.13 -13.09
C GLU A 307 4.21 -11.42 -14.12
N LEU A 308 3.75 -10.32 -14.71
CA LEU A 308 4.59 -9.48 -15.55
C LEU A 308 5.73 -8.85 -14.75
N GLY A 309 5.47 -8.33 -13.54
CA GLY A 309 6.49 -7.79 -12.65
C GLY A 309 7.54 -8.82 -12.25
N ARG A 310 7.13 -10.07 -11.98
CA ARG A 310 8.03 -11.20 -11.69
C ARG A 310 8.93 -11.52 -12.88
N ARG A 311 8.37 -11.59 -14.10
CA ARG A 311 9.12 -11.87 -15.35
C ARG A 311 10.08 -10.73 -15.70
N ALA A 312 9.62 -9.49 -15.55
CA ALA A 312 10.37 -8.31 -15.96
C ALA A 312 11.38 -7.82 -14.92
N GLY A 313 11.21 -8.20 -13.65
CA GLY A 313 11.97 -7.61 -12.54
C GLY A 313 13.49 -7.69 -12.70
N ALA A 314 14.01 -8.80 -13.24
CA ALA A 314 15.45 -8.95 -13.45
C ALA A 314 16.02 -7.92 -14.44
N PHE A 315 15.37 -7.71 -15.59
CA PHE A 315 15.84 -6.74 -16.57
C PHE A 315 15.53 -5.31 -16.13
N LEU A 316 14.36 -5.05 -15.51
CA LEU A 316 14.00 -3.71 -15.03
C LEU A 316 14.97 -3.20 -13.95
N ARG A 317 15.53 -4.08 -13.12
CA ARG A 317 16.61 -3.74 -12.18
C ARG A 317 17.93 -3.47 -12.89
N ARG A 318 18.31 -4.28 -13.88
CA ARG A 318 19.52 -4.08 -14.71
C ARG A 318 19.49 -2.73 -15.43
N GLU A 319 18.34 -2.35 -15.96
CA GLU A 319 18.10 -1.07 -16.64
C GLU A 319 17.86 0.11 -15.68
N LYS A 320 17.96 -0.12 -14.35
CA LYS A 320 17.75 0.90 -13.29
C LYS A 320 16.36 1.56 -13.33
N VAL A 321 15.36 0.90 -13.90
CA VAL A 321 13.95 1.33 -13.88
C VAL A 321 13.32 1.03 -12.52
N ALA A 322 13.60 -0.17 -11.98
CA ALA A 322 13.16 -0.61 -10.67
C ALA A 322 14.32 -0.60 -9.66
N PRO A 323 14.06 -0.27 -8.38
CA PRO A 323 15.10 -0.31 -7.36
C PRO A 323 15.73 -1.71 -7.21
N PRO A 324 17.02 -1.81 -6.88
CA PRO A 324 17.70 -3.10 -6.71
C PRO A 324 17.13 -3.91 -5.54
N HIS A 325 16.49 -3.24 -4.57
CA HIS A 325 15.97 -3.81 -3.33
C HIS A 325 14.51 -4.33 -3.43
N VAL A 326 13.93 -4.37 -4.63
CA VAL A 326 12.58 -4.94 -4.80
C VAL A 326 12.65 -6.45 -4.63
N ALA A 327 12.03 -6.96 -3.58
CA ALA A 327 12.09 -8.36 -3.21
C ALA A 327 10.82 -9.10 -3.58
N ASP A 328 10.98 -10.30 -4.13
CA ASP A 328 9.86 -11.16 -4.53
C ASP A 328 9.11 -11.75 -3.33
N SER A 329 9.75 -11.77 -2.16
CA SER A 329 9.12 -12.16 -0.89
C SER A 329 9.76 -11.46 0.31
N VAL A 330 9.09 -11.50 1.45
CA VAL A 330 9.58 -10.91 2.71
C VAL A 330 9.58 -11.98 3.78
N VAL A 331 10.73 -12.17 4.41
CA VAL A 331 10.93 -13.08 5.53
C VAL A 331 10.86 -12.31 6.84
N MET A 332 10.15 -12.82 7.84
CA MET A 332 10.13 -12.26 9.18
C MET A 332 11.31 -12.82 9.98
N HIS A 333 12.27 -11.97 10.35
CA HIS A 333 13.47 -12.37 11.10
C HIS A 333 13.46 -11.75 12.50
N LYS A 334 13.42 -12.59 13.55
CA LYS A 334 13.60 -12.15 14.94
C LYS A 334 15.09 -11.92 15.21
N ALA A 335 15.48 -10.66 15.39
CA ALA A 335 16.89 -10.28 15.56
C ALA A 335 17.49 -10.93 16.82
N ARG A 336 18.66 -11.54 16.66
CA ARG A 336 19.44 -12.20 17.71
C ARG A 336 20.65 -11.34 18.09
N SER A 337 21.29 -11.70 19.21
CA SER A 337 22.54 -11.05 19.61
C SER A 337 23.58 -11.18 18.49
N GLY A 338 24.24 -10.06 18.14
CA GLY A 338 25.23 -10.01 17.08
C GLY A 338 24.66 -9.84 15.66
N ASP A 339 23.35 -9.86 15.45
CA ASP A 339 22.79 -9.47 14.16
C ASP A 339 22.99 -7.96 13.92
N THR A 340 23.42 -7.61 12.71
CA THR A 340 23.44 -6.25 12.18
C THR A 340 22.73 -6.22 10.84
N LEU A 341 22.25 -5.05 10.38
CA LEU A 341 21.62 -4.97 9.05
C LEU A 341 22.54 -5.45 7.93
N GLN A 342 23.85 -5.25 8.04
CA GLN A 342 24.82 -5.75 7.05
C GLN A 342 24.90 -7.28 7.05
N ILE A 343 24.92 -7.90 8.23
CA ILE A 343 24.93 -9.37 8.36
C ILE A 343 23.63 -9.95 7.84
N LEU A 344 22.49 -9.36 8.18
CA LEU A 344 21.18 -9.79 7.70
C LEU A 344 21.06 -9.61 6.18
N ALA A 345 21.50 -8.46 5.64
CA ALA A 345 21.51 -8.21 4.20
C ALA A 345 22.29 -9.30 3.45
N ARG A 346 23.51 -9.60 3.91
CA ARG A 346 24.34 -10.66 3.31
C ARG A 346 23.71 -12.05 3.46
N ARG A 347 23.23 -12.39 4.66
CA ARG A 347 22.62 -13.71 4.98
C ARG A 347 21.43 -14.00 4.07
N TYR A 348 20.62 -12.99 3.81
CA TYR A 348 19.35 -13.13 3.09
C TYR A 348 19.43 -12.70 1.62
N GLY A 349 20.62 -12.36 1.12
CA GLY A 349 20.80 -11.94 -0.27
C GLY A 349 20.09 -10.63 -0.62
N THR A 350 19.99 -9.70 0.33
CA THR A 350 19.31 -8.41 0.18
C THR A 350 20.25 -7.23 0.48
N THR A 351 19.74 -5.99 0.54
CA THR A 351 20.55 -4.82 0.89
C THR A 351 20.13 -4.20 2.22
N VAL A 352 21.03 -3.42 2.82
CA VAL A 352 20.75 -2.70 4.06
C VAL A 352 19.59 -1.72 3.85
N GLU A 353 19.60 -1.02 2.72
CA GLU A 353 18.56 -0.05 2.33
C GLU A 353 17.20 -0.74 2.15
N ALA A 354 17.18 -1.96 1.60
CA ALA A 354 15.98 -2.79 1.49
C ALA A 354 15.36 -3.06 2.86
N ILE A 355 16.19 -3.51 3.80
CA ILE A 355 15.75 -3.83 5.16
C ILE A 355 15.33 -2.55 5.89
N GLN A 356 16.08 -1.46 5.76
CA GLN A 356 15.69 -0.18 6.36
C GLN A 356 14.34 0.31 5.83
N GLY A 357 14.16 0.32 4.50
CA GLY A 357 12.91 0.74 3.86
C GLY A 357 11.71 -0.13 4.26
N ALA A 358 11.88 -1.45 4.32
CA ALA A 358 10.82 -2.39 4.71
C ALA A 358 10.42 -2.28 6.20
N ASN A 359 11.28 -1.68 7.04
CA ASN A 359 11.06 -1.54 8.48
C ASN A 359 10.91 -0.09 8.94
N GLY A 360 10.99 0.89 8.03
CA GLY A 360 10.95 2.32 8.36
C GLY A 360 12.13 2.76 9.25
N LEU A 361 13.29 2.13 9.11
CA LEU A 361 14.48 2.47 9.90
C LEU A 361 15.23 3.63 9.24
N LYS A 362 15.63 4.61 10.06
CA LYS A 362 16.47 5.74 9.61
C LYS A 362 17.97 5.48 9.82
N THR A 363 18.29 4.61 10.77
CA THR A 363 19.66 4.19 11.09
C THR A 363 19.81 2.70 10.84
N ILE A 364 21.04 2.19 10.98
CA ILE A 364 21.34 0.75 10.83
C ILE A 364 21.14 -0.03 12.14
N ASP A 365 20.67 0.64 13.18
CA ASP A 365 20.55 0.05 14.51
C ASP A 365 19.33 -0.88 14.58
N ILE A 366 19.57 -2.11 15.02
CA ILE A 366 18.52 -3.07 15.29
C ILE A 366 18.54 -3.51 16.74
N LYS A 367 17.35 -3.71 17.30
CA LYS A 367 17.14 -4.13 18.69
C LYS A 367 17.01 -5.64 18.73
N MET A 368 17.80 -6.28 19.58
CA MET A 368 17.67 -7.70 19.87
C MET A 368 16.22 -8.04 20.28
N GLY A 369 15.74 -9.21 19.87
CA GLY A 369 14.40 -9.71 20.16
C GLY A 369 13.28 -9.12 19.30
N ARG A 370 13.52 -7.99 18.61
CA ARG A 370 12.55 -7.41 17.69
C ARG A 370 12.52 -8.17 16.36
N THR A 371 11.32 -8.39 15.83
CA THR A 371 11.14 -8.97 14.49
C THR A 371 11.23 -7.91 13.41
N TYR A 372 12.10 -8.15 12.44
CA TYR A 372 12.35 -7.31 11.26
C TYR A 372 11.88 -8.00 9.99
N ARG A 373 11.35 -7.20 9.05
CA ARG A 373 11.01 -7.64 7.71
C ARG A 373 12.27 -7.66 6.85
N ILE A 374 12.64 -8.81 6.33
CA ILE A 374 13.81 -8.98 5.47
C ILE A 374 13.33 -9.26 4.05
N PRO A 375 13.40 -8.29 3.14
CA PRO A 375 13.07 -8.51 1.73
C PRO A 375 14.08 -9.47 1.11
N VAL A 376 13.65 -10.58 0.52
CA VAL A 376 14.55 -11.54 -0.16
C VAL A 376 14.25 -11.62 -1.65
N PRO A 377 15.24 -11.38 -2.54
CA PRO A 377 15.10 -11.68 -3.96
C PRO A 377 14.96 -13.19 -4.13
N LYS A 378 13.90 -13.65 -4.80
CA LYS A 378 13.74 -15.08 -5.10
C LYS A 378 14.24 -15.30 -6.53
N PRO A 379 15.21 -16.21 -6.77
CA PRO A 379 15.49 -16.64 -8.15
C PRO A 379 14.19 -17.11 -8.78
N PRO A 380 13.86 -16.71 -10.02
CA PRO A 380 12.61 -17.11 -10.64
C PRO A 380 12.61 -18.64 -10.79
N ALA A 381 11.86 -19.32 -9.93
CA ALA A 381 11.56 -20.73 -10.12
C ALA A 381 10.83 -20.89 -11.47
N PRO A 382 11.00 -22.03 -12.17
CA PRO A 382 10.13 -22.37 -13.29
C PRO A 382 8.70 -22.43 -12.74
N SER A 383 7.90 -21.41 -13.09
CA SER A 383 6.54 -21.30 -12.61
C SER A 383 5.71 -22.38 -13.29
N LYS A 384 5.10 -23.29 -12.51
CA LYS A 384 3.81 -23.88 -12.91
C LYS A 384 2.88 -22.71 -13.30
N ALA A 385 2.01 -22.92 -14.29
CA ALA A 385 1.08 -21.90 -14.81
C ALA A 385 0.51 -21.04 -13.67
N PRO A 386 0.37 -19.70 -13.85
CA PRO A 386 0.08 -18.78 -12.77
C PRO A 386 -1.14 -19.25 -11.97
N ALA A 387 -0.89 -19.85 -10.80
CA ALA A 387 -1.94 -20.20 -9.87
C ALA A 387 -2.32 -18.91 -9.15
N VAL A 388 -3.19 -18.15 -9.80
CA VAL A 388 -3.82 -16.98 -9.21
C VAL A 388 -4.71 -17.48 -8.08
N SER A 389 -4.25 -17.38 -6.83
CA SER A 389 -5.11 -17.62 -5.67
C SER A 389 -6.12 -16.47 -5.58
N LYS A 390 -7.22 -16.60 -6.34
CA LYS A 390 -8.37 -15.69 -6.23
C LYS A 390 -9.07 -16.01 -4.91
N ARG A 391 -9.10 -15.05 -3.99
CA ARG A 391 -9.84 -15.19 -2.75
C ARG A 391 -11.16 -14.43 -2.81
N ARG A 392 -12.00 -14.83 -3.77
CA ARG A 392 -13.40 -14.38 -3.83
C ARG A 392 -14.21 -15.24 -2.89
N VAL A 393 -14.86 -14.61 -1.91
CA VAL A 393 -15.73 -15.30 -0.95
C VAL A 393 -17.13 -14.75 -1.14
N ALA A 394 -17.88 -15.32 -2.09
CA ALA A 394 -19.26 -14.93 -2.32
C ALA A 394 -20.17 -15.45 -1.19
N PRO A 395 -21.14 -14.64 -0.71
CA PRO A 395 -22.15 -15.15 0.22
C PRO A 395 -22.97 -16.25 -0.46
N PRO A 396 -23.41 -17.28 0.28
CA PRO A 396 -24.30 -18.29 -0.27
C PRO A 396 -25.60 -17.64 -0.78
N PRO A 397 -26.25 -18.21 -1.81
CA PRO A 397 -27.52 -17.71 -2.27
C PRO A 397 -28.53 -17.75 -1.12
N ARG A 398 -29.27 -16.65 -0.92
CA ARG A 398 -30.35 -16.61 0.08
C ARG A 398 -31.40 -17.64 -0.34
N THR A 399 -31.58 -18.70 0.46
CA THR A 399 -32.70 -19.62 0.30
C THR A 399 -33.97 -18.84 0.58
N THR A 400 -34.74 -18.51 -0.46
CA THR A 400 -36.10 -18.04 -0.27
C THR A 400 -36.89 -19.22 0.28
N ALA A 401 -37.21 -19.17 1.57
CA ALA A 401 -38.22 -20.04 2.14
C ALA A 401 -39.52 -19.78 1.37
N HIS A 402 -39.81 -20.60 0.36
CA HIS A 402 -41.14 -20.68 -0.19
C HIS A 402 -42.04 -21.15 0.94
N GLY A 403 -43.06 -20.35 1.23
CA GLY A 403 -43.94 -20.52 2.37
C GLY A 403 -44.54 -21.92 2.45
N ARG A 404 -44.71 -22.36 3.69
CA ARG A 404 -45.75 -23.32 4.05
C ARG A 404 -46.70 -22.66 5.02
#